data_AF-A0A919HWJ8-F1
#
_entry.id   AF-A0A919HWJ8-F1
#
_cell.length_a   1.000
_cell.length_b   1.000
_cell.length_c   1.000
_cell.angle_alpha   90.00
_cell.angle_beta   90.00
_cell.angle_gamma   90.00
#
_symmetry.space_group_name_H-M   'P 1'
#
loop_
_entity.id
_entity.type
_entity.pdbx_description
1 polymer ?
#
loop_
_entity_poly.entity_id
_entity_poly.type
_entity_poly.pdbx_seq_one_letter_code
_entity_poly.pdbx_strand_id
1 'polypeptide(L)'
;MRLTPALGQQKLYVLVFTTEKDLQQTTTLLDPAKAYAKGAGNAAPDIPDPIAKHTTDGVLKLKVKTNSTSSVLVGPLFGSSGPGPVTVGNTAAPVAAPAAAAAPAAKSEPMLSDTETYFNNGIKQAVKQGDIDKALKLMNEAERLGSKSARSTFISSVKGKG
;
A
#
# COMPACT_ATOMS: atom_id res chain seq x y z
N MET A 1 3.04 -18.97 -6.87
CA MET A 1 3.93 -18.54 -5.77
C MET A 1 3.24 -18.84 -4.44
N ARG A 2 3.96 -19.27 -3.40
CA ARG A 2 3.45 -19.40 -2.02
C ARG A 2 4.21 -18.43 -1.13
N LEU A 3 3.49 -17.69 -0.31
CA LEU A 3 4.04 -16.68 0.59
C LEU A 3 3.63 -17.04 2.01
N THR A 4 4.59 -17.03 2.94
CA THR A 4 4.36 -17.25 4.37
C THR A 4 4.64 -15.94 5.10
N PRO A 5 3.59 -15.17 5.46
CA PRO A 5 3.78 -13.94 6.22
C PRO A 5 4.40 -14.22 7.58
N ALA A 6 5.26 -13.32 8.07
CA ALA A 6 5.77 -13.41 9.42
C ALA A 6 4.65 -13.22 10.46
N LEU A 7 4.85 -13.73 11.68
CA LEU A 7 3.89 -13.54 12.77
C LEU A 7 3.65 -12.04 13.01
N GLY A 8 2.39 -11.61 12.95
CA GLY A 8 2.01 -10.19 13.08
C GLY A 8 2.11 -9.35 11.80
N GLN A 9 2.52 -9.92 10.66
CA GLN A 9 2.57 -9.22 9.38
C GLN A 9 1.17 -9.05 8.78
N GLN A 10 0.68 -7.82 8.73
CA GLN A 10 -0.69 -7.51 8.28
C GLN A 10 -0.81 -7.18 6.78
N LYS A 11 0.31 -6.93 6.08
CA LYS A 11 0.33 -6.47 4.68
C LYS A 11 1.35 -7.24 3.83
N LEU A 12 0.99 -7.48 2.58
CA LEU A 12 1.86 -7.99 1.52
C LEU A 12 1.95 -6.91 0.43
N TYR A 13 3.18 -6.60 0.02
CA TYR A 13 3.45 -5.66 -1.07
C TYR A 13 4.02 -6.43 -2.26
N VAL A 14 3.64 -6.06 -3.48
CA VAL A 14 4.17 -6.59 -4.73
C VAL A 14 4.80 -5.43 -5.49
N LEU A 15 6.10 -5.53 -5.76
CA LEU A 15 6.81 -4.58 -6.61
C LEU A 15 7.00 -5.23 -7.99
N VAL A 16 6.50 -4.56 -9.03
CA VAL A 16 6.68 -4.96 -10.42
C VAL A 16 7.58 -3.93 -11.07
N PHE A 17 8.66 -4.38 -11.70
CA PHE A 17 9.61 -3.51 -12.39
C PHE A 17 10.02 -4.17 -13.71
N THR A 18 10.55 -3.35 -14.61
CA THR A 18 11.11 -3.76 -15.89
C THR A 18 12.33 -2.89 -16.19
N THR A 19 13.17 -3.30 -17.14
CA THR A 19 14.31 -2.49 -17.59
C THR A 19 14.01 -1.83 -18.93
N GLU A 20 14.72 -0.76 -19.27
CA GLU A 20 14.59 -0.12 -20.58
C GLU A 20 14.91 -1.08 -21.73
N LYS A 21 15.87 -1.98 -21.50
CA LYS A 21 16.23 -3.03 -22.47
C LYS A 21 15.06 -3.96 -22.73
N ASP A 22 14.35 -4.37 -21.68
CA ASP A 22 13.19 -5.26 -21.81
C ASP A 22 12.02 -4.54 -22.48
N LEU A 23 11.81 -3.24 -22.23
CA LEU A 23 10.76 -2.45 -22.89
C LEU A 23 10.96 -2.32 -24.41
N GLN A 24 12.20 -2.35 -24.88
CA GLN A 24 12.52 -2.30 -26.31
C GLN A 24 12.35 -3.66 -27.01
N GLN A 25 12.18 -4.74 -26.25
CA GLN A 25 11.97 -6.06 -26.81
C GLN A 25 10.52 -6.29 -27.22
N THR A 26 10.34 -7.34 -28.01
CA THR A 26 9.04 -7.81 -28.46
C THR A 26 8.90 -9.29 -28.15
N THR A 27 7.70 -9.71 -27.79
CA THR A 27 7.37 -11.12 -27.59
C THR A 27 6.54 -11.60 -28.77
N THR A 28 7.00 -12.66 -29.43
CA THR A 28 6.21 -13.35 -30.45
C THR A 28 5.23 -14.30 -29.77
N LEU A 29 3.94 -14.12 -30.03
CA LEU A 29 2.88 -14.98 -29.53
C LEU A 29 2.58 -16.05 -30.56
N LEU A 30 2.30 -17.27 -30.10
CA LEU A 30 1.88 -18.34 -31.01
C LEU A 30 0.52 -17.98 -31.63
N ASP A 31 0.43 -18.01 -32.96
CA ASP A 31 -0.83 -17.78 -33.65
C ASP A 31 -1.88 -18.83 -33.26
N PRO A 32 -3.15 -18.44 -33.00
CA PRO A 32 -4.20 -19.37 -32.63
C PRO A 32 -4.42 -20.52 -33.63
N ALA A 33 -4.28 -20.26 -34.93
CA ALA A 33 -4.46 -21.28 -35.96
C ALA A 33 -3.32 -22.31 -35.94
N LYS A 34 -2.08 -21.89 -35.68
CA LYS A 34 -0.96 -22.80 -35.46
C LYS A 34 -1.10 -23.60 -34.17
N ALA A 35 -1.54 -22.96 -33.08
CA ALA A 35 -1.80 -23.64 -31.81
C ALA A 35 -2.87 -24.74 -31.97
N TYR A 36 -3.95 -24.42 -32.69
CA TYR A 36 -5.02 -25.37 -32.98
C TYR A 36 -4.54 -26.53 -33.87
N ALA A 37 -3.83 -26.22 -34.96
CA ALA A 37 -3.28 -27.24 -35.84
C ALA A 37 -2.34 -28.21 -35.09
N LYS A 38 -1.46 -27.67 -34.24
CA LYS A 38 -0.57 -28.45 -33.38
C LYS A 38 -1.35 -29.34 -32.40
N GLY A 39 -2.44 -28.85 -31.82
CA GLY A 39 -3.29 -29.62 -30.91
C GLY A 39 -4.13 -30.69 -31.61
N ALA A 40 -4.58 -30.43 -32.83
CA ALA A 40 -5.38 -31.34 -33.64
C ALA A 40 -4.54 -32.38 -34.43
N GLY A 41 -3.20 -32.29 -34.37
CA GLY A 41 -2.31 -33.16 -35.15
C GLY A 41 -2.26 -32.84 -36.65
N ASN A 42 -2.75 -31.67 -37.04
CA ASN A 42 -2.77 -31.20 -38.42
C ASN A 42 -1.49 -30.42 -38.75
N ALA A 43 -1.17 -30.31 -40.04
CA ALA A 43 -0.10 -29.44 -40.51
C ALA A 43 -0.35 -27.98 -40.09
N ALA A 44 0.68 -27.32 -39.55
CA ALA A 44 0.58 -25.92 -39.16
C ALA A 44 0.44 -25.03 -40.40
N PRO A 45 -0.48 -24.04 -40.39
CA PRO A 45 -0.61 -23.08 -41.47
C PRO A 45 0.60 -22.15 -41.54
N ASP A 46 0.99 -21.76 -42.75
CA ASP A 46 2.08 -20.82 -43.01
C ASP A 46 1.60 -19.36 -42.89
N ILE A 47 1.36 -18.94 -41.65
CA ILE A 47 0.89 -17.59 -41.30
C ILE A 47 1.89 -17.00 -40.30
N PRO A 48 2.30 -15.72 -40.41
CA PRO A 48 3.20 -15.12 -39.43
C PRO A 48 2.56 -15.03 -38.04
N ASP A 49 3.37 -15.24 -37.00
CA ASP A 49 2.92 -15.15 -35.61
C ASP A 49 2.75 -13.69 -35.16
N PRO A 50 1.71 -13.37 -34.36
CA PRO A 50 1.52 -12.02 -33.85
C PRO A 50 2.64 -11.60 -32.90
N ILE A 51 3.07 -10.34 -33.02
CA ILE A 51 4.16 -9.75 -32.22
C ILE A 51 3.57 -8.76 -31.22
N ALA A 52 3.76 -9.00 -29.91
CA ALA A 52 3.43 -8.04 -28.87
C ALA A 52 4.63 -7.14 -28.57
N LYS A 53 4.38 -5.84 -28.52
CA LYS A 53 5.31 -4.83 -28.03
C LYS A 53 5.21 -4.74 -26.51
N HIS A 54 6.34 -4.59 -25.85
CA HIS A 54 6.35 -4.33 -24.42
C HIS A 54 6.00 -2.86 -24.16
N THR A 55 5.27 -2.61 -23.08
CA THR A 55 4.81 -1.27 -22.67
C THR A 55 5.01 -1.10 -21.17
N THR A 56 5.16 0.15 -20.74
CA THR A 56 5.26 0.52 -19.31
C THR A 56 3.96 0.33 -18.55
N ASP A 57 2.84 0.34 -19.27
CA ASP A 57 1.50 0.34 -18.70
C ASP A 57 0.72 -0.89 -19.17
N GLY A 58 -0.18 -1.36 -18.31
CA GLY A 58 -1.00 -2.53 -18.58
C GLY A 58 -1.91 -2.90 -17.41
N VAL A 59 -2.63 -4.01 -17.56
CA VAL A 59 -3.54 -4.51 -16.53
C VAL A 59 -2.95 -5.77 -15.90
N LEU A 60 -2.76 -5.75 -14.58
CA LEU A 60 -2.33 -6.92 -13.80
C LEU A 60 -3.55 -7.54 -13.10
N LYS A 61 -3.83 -8.82 -13.38
CA LYS A 61 -4.88 -9.59 -12.69
C LYS A 61 -4.23 -10.56 -11.69
N LEU A 62 -4.45 -10.32 -10.40
CA LEU A 62 -3.96 -11.20 -9.34
C LEU A 62 -5.10 -12.06 -8.79
N LYS A 63 -4.85 -13.36 -8.63
CA LYS A 63 -5.73 -14.28 -7.90
C LYS A 63 -5.01 -14.74 -6.64
N VAL A 64 -5.54 -14.35 -5.49
CA VAL A 64 -4.96 -14.67 -4.18
C VAL A 64 -5.85 -15.68 -3.47
N LYS A 65 -5.24 -16.74 -2.93
CA LYS A 65 -5.93 -17.73 -2.11
C LYS A 65 -5.16 -17.93 -0.82
N THR A 66 -5.84 -17.80 0.32
CA THR A 66 -5.30 -18.16 1.61
C THR A 66 -5.40 -19.67 1.80
N ASN A 67 -4.37 -20.29 2.36
CA ASN A 67 -4.40 -21.69 2.74
C ASN A 67 -3.93 -21.77 4.20
N SER A 68 -4.88 -21.73 5.13
CA SER A 68 -4.63 -21.91 6.55
C SER A 68 -4.83 -23.38 6.91
N THR A 69 -3.75 -24.15 6.94
CA THR A 69 -3.74 -25.51 7.51
C THR A 69 -3.40 -25.44 8.99
N SER A 70 -4.21 -24.72 9.77
CA SER A 70 -4.01 -24.61 11.22
C SER A 70 -5.20 -25.21 11.95
N SER A 71 -5.15 -26.52 12.16
CA SER A 71 -5.90 -27.19 13.23
C SER A 71 -5.38 -26.68 14.57
N VAL A 72 -5.99 -25.62 15.11
CA VAL A 72 -5.76 -25.21 16.49
C VAL A 72 -6.70 -26.03 17.37
N LEU A 73 -6.33 -27.29 17.62
CA LEU A 73 -6.94 -28.16 18.64
C LEU A 73 -6.37 -27.82 20.03
N VAL A 74 -6.65 -26.61 20.51
CA VAL A 74 -6.50 -26.28 21.94
C VAL A 74 -7.78 -25.54 22.37
N GLY A 75 -8.75 -26.29 22.90
CA GLY A 75 -9.97 -25.77 23.54
C GLY A 75 -9.70 -25.16 24.93
N PRO A 76 -10.71 -24.64 25.68
CA PRO A 76 -12.00 -25.28 26.00
C PRO A 76 -13.24 -24.41 25.68
N LEU A 77 -14.34 -24.93 25.12
CA LEU A 77 -15.38 -25.84 25.63
C LEU A 77 -16.71 -25.18 26.07
N PHE A 78 -16.86 -23.87 26.32
CA PHE A 78 -18.20 -23.31 26.60
C PHE A 78 -18.40 -21.84 26.16
N GLY A 79 -19.50 -21.58 25.43
CA GLY A 79 -20.17 -20.27 25.38
C GLY A 79 -20.12 -19.50 24.05
N SER A 80 -21.29 -19.34 23.42
CA SER A 80 -21.68 -18.38 22.36
C SER A 80 -21.00 -16.99 22.44
N SER A 81 -20.75 -16.18 21.40
CA SER A 81 -21.40 -15.98 20.10
C SER A 81 -20.56 -15.00 19.24
N GLY A 82 -20.42 -15.26 17.94
CA GLY A 82 -20.07 -14.30 16.88
C GLY A 82 -18.57 -14.06 16.59
N PRO A 83 -18.14 -13.92 15.31
CA PRO A 83 -16.75 -13.56 14.98
C PRO A 83 -16.49 -12.09 15.31
N GLY A 84 -16.16 -11.81 16.56
CA GLY A 84 -15.50 -10.57 16.97
C GLY A 84 -14.00 -10.64 16.64
N PRO A 85 -13.36 -9.50 16.28
CA PRO A 85 -11.90 -9.45 16.12
C PRO A 85 -11.24 -9.78 17.46
N VAL A 86 -10.53 -10.91 17.50
CA VAL A 86 -9.76 -11.30 18.68
C VAL A 86 -8.53 -10.40 18.81
N THR A 87 -8.54 -9.52 19.80
CA THR A 87 -7.32 -8.93 20.35
C THR A 87 -6.81 -9.87 21.44
N VAL A 88 -5.65 -10.48 21.22
CA VAL A 88 -5.01 -11.36 22.20
C VAL A 88 -3.67 -10.74 22.60
N GLY A 89 -3.61 -10.21 23.84
CA GLY A 89 -2.38 -9.90 24.57
C GLY A 89 -1.88 -8.46 24.49
N ASN A 90 -2.32 -7.57 25.40
CA ASN A 90 -1.46 -7.05 26.48
C ASN A 90 -2.23 -6.07 27.41
N THR A 91 -2.59 -6.54 28.60
CA THR A 91 -2.80 -5.67 29.78
C THR A 91 -1.47 -5.60 30.53
N ALA A 92 -0.83 -4.43 30.51
CA ALA A 92 -0.02 -3.92 31.62
C ALA A 92 0.23 -2.41 31.41
N ALA A 93 -0.12 -1.64 32.44
CA ALA A 93 0.15 -0.21 32.59
C ALA A 93 1.64 0.04 32.99
N PRO A 94 2.12 1.30 33.07
CA PRO A 94 3.48 1.72 32.72
C PRO A 94 4.54 1.47 33.81
N VAL A 95 5.79 1.27 33.38
CA VAL A 95 7.00 1.46 34.20
C VAL A 95 8.09 2.16 33.38
N ALA A 96 8.83 3.04 34.06
CA ALA A 96 9.67 4.10 33.53
C ALA A 96 10.96 3.66 32.80
N ALA A 97 11.49 4.60 32.02
CA ALA A 97 12.65 4.54 31.13
C ALA A 97 13.97 4.02 31.76
N PRO A 98 14.86 3.52 30.89
CA PRO A 98 16.20 4.13 30.76
C PRO A 98 16.40 4.70 29.35
N ALA A 99 17.16 5.79 29.30
CA ALA A 99 17.52 6.53 28.08
C ALA A 99 18.61 5.83 27.24
N ALA A 100 18.62 6.20 25.94
CA ALA A 100 19.65 6.03 24.89
C ALA A 100 19.82 4.62 24.28
N ALA A 101 19.98 4.41 22.96
CA ALA A 101 20.41 5.28 21.86
C ALA A 101 19.79 4.88 20.49
N ALA A 102 19.72 5.85 19.58
CA ALA A 102 19.08 5.81 18.26
C ALA A 102 20.00 5.38 17.11
N ALA A 103 19.45 4.72 16.06
CA ALA A 103 19.87 4.79 14.63
C ALA A 103 18.96 3.93 13.71
N PRO A 104 18.81 4.26 12.41
CA PRO A 104 18.28 5.50 11.84
C PRO A 104 16.97 5.26 11.07
N ALA A 105 16.02 6.19 11.24
CA ALA A 105 14.82 6.28 10.43
C ALA A 105 15.21 6.52 8.95
N ALA A 106 14.62 5.73 8.06
CA ALA A 106 14.68 6.00 6.63
C ALA A 106 14.21 7.44 6.38
N LYS A 107 15.03 8.20 5.64
CA LYS A 107 14.80 9.59 5.27
C LYS A 107 13.35 9.77 4.79
N SER A 108 12.63 10.61 5.52
CA SER A 108 11.42 11.27 5.05
C SER A 108 11.79 12.04 3.80
N GLU A 109 11.43 11.54 2.62
CA GLU A 109 11.41 12.39 1.44
C GLU A 109 10.47 13.56 1.75
N PRO A 110 10.93 14.81 1.57
CA PRO A 110 10.09 15.96 1.83
C PRO A 110 8.80 15.84 1.02
N MET A 111 7.65 16.14 1.63
CA MET A 111 6.40 16.23 0.89
C MET A 111 6.62 17.07 -0.37
N LEU A 112 6.08 16.62 -1.51
CA LEU A 112 6.01 17.46 -2.70
C LEU A 112 5.39 18.82 -2.34
N SER A 113 5.94 19.90 -2.91
CA SER A 113 5.51 21.28 -2.70
C SER A 113 4.01 21.47 -2.95
N ASP A 114 3.46 20.76 -3.92
CA ASP A 114 2.04 20.82 -4.29
C ASP A 114 1.17 20.22 -3.19
N THR A 115 1.63 19.12 -2.59
CA THR A 115 0.96 18.47 -1.47
C THR A 115 1.03 19.35 -0.22
N GLU A 116 2.17 19.98 0.05
CA GLU A 116 2.31 20.93 1.16
C GLU A 116 1.38 22.14 1.00
N THR A 117 1.27 22.66 -0.22
CA THR A 117 0.35 23.76 -0.56
C THR A 117 -1.11 23.37 -0.33
N TYR A 118 -1.50 22.15 -0.73
CA TYR A 118 -2.85 21.62 -0.52
C TYR A 118 -3.23 21.59 0.97
N PHE A 119 -2.36 21.02 1.81
CA PHE A 119 -2.62 20.97 3.26
C PHE A 119 -2.65 22.35 3.90
N ASN A 120 -1.71 23.24 3.54
CA ASN A 120 -1.68 24.61 4.07
C ASN A 120 -2.93 25.41 3.70
N ASN A 121 -3.46 25.24 2.49
CA ASN A 121 -4.72 25.86 2.07
C ASN A 121 -5.92 25.28 2.83
N GLY A 122 -5.97 23.95 2.99
CA GLY A 122 -7.02 23.28 3.76
C GLY A 122 -7.05 23.72 5.23
N ILE A 123 -5.88 23.83 5.86
CA ILE A 123 -5.72 24.33 7.24
C ILE A 123 -6.25 25.76 7.34
N LYS A 124 -5.82 26.67 6.44
CA LYS A 124 -6.30 28.06 6.41
C LYS A 124 -7.82 28.15 6.23
N GLN A 125 -8.40 27.35 5.33
CA GLN A 125 -9.84 27.36 5.07
C GLN A 125 -10.64 26.84 6.27
N ALA A 126 -10.23 25.72 6.85
CA ALA A 126 -10.90 25.15 8.02
C ALA A 126 -10.85 26.10 9.22
N VAL A 127 -9.70 26.74 9.47
CA VAL A 127 -9.60 27.75 10.53
C VAL A 127 -10.49 28.96 10.23
N LYS A 128 -10.53 29.48 9.00
CA LYS A 128 -11.44 30.57 8.62
C LYS A 128 -12.90 30.20 8.88
N GLN A 129 -13.30 28.98 8.54
CA GLN A 129 -14.67 28.47 8.75
C GLN A 129 -15.00 28.23 10.23
N GLY A 130 -14.00 28.12 11.11
CA GLY A 130 -14.21 27.84 12.54
C GLY A 130 -14.15 26.36 12.87
N ASP A 131 -13.88 25.52 11.88
CA ASP A 131 -13.70 24.08 12.02
C ASP A 131 -12.29 23.77 12.52
N ILE A 132 -12.01 24.10 13.79
CA ILE A 132 -10.70 23.89 14.40
C ILE A 132 -10.34 22.39 14.41
N ASP A 133 -11.31 21.50 14.62
CA ASP A 133 -11.09 20.05 14.61
C ASP A 133 -10.60 19.55 13.23
N LYS A 134 -11.20 20.07 12.16
CA LYS A 134 -10.80 19.74 10.78
C LYS A 134 -9.42 20.30 10.48
N ALA A 135 -9.13 21.52 10.92
CA ALA A 135 -7.80 22.12 10.78
C ALA A 135 -6.73 21.33 11.53
N LEU A 136 -7.02 20.84 12.74
CA LEU A 136 -6.12 20.01 13.54
C LEU A 136 -5.83 18.67 12.86
N LYS A 137 -6.87 18.03 12.29
CA LYS A 137 -6.73 16.77 11.56
C LYS A 137 -5.88 16.93 10.29
N LEU A 138 -6.08 18.02 9.54
CA LEU A 138 -5.27 18.34 8.35
C LEU A 138 -3.81 18.63 8.71
N MET A 139 -3.56 19.31 9.84
CA MET A 139 -2.21 19.56 10.35
C MET A 139 -1.49 18.26 10.71
N ASN A 140 -2.11 17.39 11.53
CA ASN A 140 -1.51 16.12 11.95
C ASN A 140 -1.22 15.20 10.76
N GLU A 141 -2.08 15.20 9.74
CA GLU A 141 -1.87 14.44 8.52
C GLU A 141 -0.69 14.97 7.71
N ALA A 142 -0.57 16.29 7.57
CA ALA A 142 0.56 16.92 6.90
C ALA A 142 1.88 16.69 7.66
N GLU A 143 1.89 16.79 8.99
CA GLU A 143 3.07 16.47 9.81
C GLU A 143 3.50 15.01 9.68
N ARG A 144 2.52 14.09 9.67
CA ARG A 144 2.77 12.64 9.45
C ARG A 144 3.40 12.37 8.09
N LEU A 145 3.03 13.16 7.08
CA LEU A 145 3.59 13.08 5.74
C LEU A 145 4.94 13.82 5.60
N GLY A 146 5.40 14.51 6.65
CA GLY A 146 6.71 15.20 6.66
C GLY A 146 6.66 16.70 6.36
N SER A 147 5.48 17.33 6.41
CA SER A 147 5.35 18.79 6.27
C SER A 147 6.05 19.51 7.43
N LYS A 148 6.86 20.51 7.08
CA LYS A 148 7.52 21.39 8.06
C LYS A 148 6.73 22.67 8.32
N SER A 149 5.77 23.00 7.44
CA SER A 149 5.01 24.25 7.49
C SER A 149 3.56 24.11 7.98
N ALA A 150 3.03 22.88 8.11
CA ALA A 150 1.66 22.66 8.54
C ALA A 150 1.37 23.23 9.94
N ARG A 151 2.27 23.00 10.90
CA ARG A 151 2.12 23.47 12.29
C ARG A 151 2.13 24.99 12.39
N SER A 152 3.09 25.64 11.72
CA SER A 152 3.20 27.10 11.72
C SER A 152 2.00 27.75 11.02
N THR A 153 1.51 27.13 9.93
CA THR A 153 0.31 27.56 9.22
C THR A 153 -0.94 27.46 10.09
N PHE A 154 -1.10 26.37 10.84
CA PHE A 154 -2.20 26.21 11.79
C PHE A 154 -2.17 27.29 12.86
N ILE A 155 -1.04 27.45 13.58
CA ILE A 155 -0.87 28.42 14.67
C ILE A 155 -1.13 29.85 14.17
N SER A 156 -0.59 30.21 13.01
CA SER A 156 -0.77 31.55 12.43
C SER A 156 -2.24 31.81 12.04
N SER A 157 -2.92 30.79 11.51
CA SER A 157 -4.31 30.90 11.09
C SER A 157 -5.25 31.05 12.28
N VAL A 158 -5.01 30.32 13.38
CA VAL A 158 -5.87 30.41 14.59
C VAL A 158 -5.58 31.68 15.37
N LYS A 159 -4.32 32.14 15.41
CA LYS A 159 -3.93 33.40 16.06
C LYS A 159 -4.45 34.63 15.32
N GLY A 160 -4.52 34.59 13.99
CA GLY A 160 -5.11 35.67 13.18
C GLY A 160 -6.64 35.71 13.20
N LYS A 161 -7.30 34.86 13.98
CA LYS A 161 -8.76 34.82 14.14
C LYS A 161 -9.26 35.60 15.38
N GLY A 162 -8.37 36.33 16.05
CA GLY A 162 -8.66 37.25 17.15
C GLY A 162 -8.47 38.71 16.74
#